data_AF-A0A943QQR0-F1
#
_entry.id   AF-A0A943QQR0-F1
#
_cell.length_a   1.000
_cell.length_b   1.000
_cell.length_c   1.000
_cell.angle_alpha   90.00
_cell.angle_beta   90.00
_cell.angle_gamma   90.00
#
_symmetry.space_group_name_H-M   'P 1'
#
loop_
_entity.id
_entity.type
_entity.pdbx_description
1 polymer ?
#
loop_
_entity_poly.entity_id
_entity_poly.type
_entity_poly.pdbx_seq_one_letter_code
_entity_poly.pdbx_strand_id
1 'polypeptide(L)' 'MSKSLLERFKKIYEEGTGLRVTRSNLDKKGNLTVGIVNSEGKELFWLHVIERDGQIEWY' A
#
# COMPACT_ATOMS: atom_id res chain seq x y z
N MET A 1 17.39 7.48 7.11
CA MET A 1 15.98 7.34 7.49
C MET A 1 15.38 6.22 6.66
N SER A 2 14.90 5.15 7.27
CA SER A 2 14.20 4.07 6.56
C SER A 2 12.87 4.62 6.03
N LYS A 3 12.58 4.42 4.74
CA LYS A 3 11.28 4.82 4.15
C LYS A 3 10.15 4.06 4.83
N SER A 4 9.00 4.71 5.00
CA SER A 4 7.82 4.08 5.61
C SER A 4 7.34 2.86 4.79
N LEU A 5 6.66 1.91 5.45
CA LEU A 5 6.03 0.76 4.77
C LEU A 5 5.13 1.22 3.62
N LEU A 6 4.38 2.31 3.82
CA LEU A 6 3.53 2.93 2.81
C LEU A 6 4.31 3.43 1.60
N GLU A 7 5.40 4.16 1.78
CA GLU A 7 6.21 4.68 0.67
C GLU A 7 6.85 3.55 -0.13
N ARG A 8 7.35 2.50 0.55
CA ARG A 8 7.93 1.33 -0.11
C ARG A 8 6.87 0.57 -0.89
N PHE A 9 5.70 0.34 -0.29
CA PHE A 9 4.58 -0.31 -0.95
C PHE A 9 4.10 0.49 -2.16
N LYS A 10 3.87 1.81 -2.02
CA LYS A 10 3.47 2.71 -3.12
C LYS A 10 4.41 2.61 -4.30
N LYS A 11 5.72 2.64 -4.04
CA LYS A 11 6.72 2.53 -5.09
C LYS A 11 6.57 1.24 -5.90
N ILE A 12 6.49 0.09 -5.21
CA ILE A 12 6.36 -1.23 -5.86
C ILE A 12 5.03 -1.36 -6.61
N TYR A 13 3.94 -0.95 -5.97
CA TYR A 13 2.58 -1.19 -6.47
C TYR A 13 2.20 -0.24 -7.62
N GLU A 14 2.51 1.05 -7.50
CA GLU A 14 2.12 2.06 -8.50
C GLU A 14 3.00 1.99 -9.77
N GLU A 15 4.28 1.63 -9.66
CA GLU A 15 5.18 1.51 -10.83
C GLU A 15 4.75 0.37 -11.78
N GLY A 16 4.09 -0.69 -11.27
CA GLY A 16 3.80 -1.91 -12.04
C GLY A 16 2.36 -2.07 -12.53
N THR A 17 1.38 -1.32 -11.99
CA THR A 17 -0.05 -1.64 -12.16
C THR A 17 -0.87 -0.54 -12.84
N GLY A 18 -0.36 0.69 -12.92
CA GLY A 18 -1.17 1.85 -13.33
C GLY A 18 -2.29 2.21 -12.34
N LEU A 19 -2.35 1.53 -11.20
CA LEU A 19 -3.23 1.83 -10.08
C LEU A 19 -2.51 2.76 -9.10
N ARG A 20 -3.28 3.47 -8.28
CA ARG A 20 -2.75 4.39 -7.27
C ARG A 20 -3.27 4.08 -5.88
N VAL A 21 -2.45 4.32 -4.88
CA VAL A 21 -2.85 4.23 -3.49
C VAL A 21 -3.41 5.59 -3.05
N THR A 22 -4.68 5.61 -2.63
CA THR A 22 -5.39 6.83 -2.22
C THR A 22 -5.28 7.08 -0.72
N ARG A 23 -5.93 6.22 0.08
CA ARG A 23 -6.00 6.33 1.54
C ARG A 23 -5.12 5.25 2.15
N SER A 24 -4.57 5.56 3.31
CA SER A 24 -3.76 4.62 4.08
C SER A 24 -4.07 4.77 5.56
N ASN A 25 -4.18 3.64 6.26
CA ASN A 25 -4.34 3.60 7.70
C ASN A 25 -3.35 2.60 8.28
N LEU A 26 -2.45 3.08 9.15
CA LEU A 26 -1.50 2.23 9.87
C LEU A 26 -2.02 2.00 11.28
N ASP A 27 -2.28 0.75 11.65
CA ASP A 27 -2.76 0.40 12.98
C ASP A 27 -1.59 0.32 14.00
N LYS A 28 -1.92 0.31 15.30
CA LYS A 28 -0.95 0.22 16.41
C LYS A 28 -0.09 -1.05 16.38
N LYS A 29 -0.54 -2.11 15.72
CA LYS A 29 0.21 -3.36 15.51
C LYS A 29 1.09 -3.33 14.25
N GLY A 30 1.13 -2.21 13.53
CA GLY A 30 1.94 -2.05 12.33
C GLY A 30 1.32 -2.60 11.05
N ASN A 31 0.03 -2.99 11.05
CA ASN A 31 -0.64 -3.41 9.83
C ASN A 31 -1.12 -2.17 9.06
N LEU A 32 -0.69 -2.06 7.81
CA LEU A 32 -1.05 -0.95 6.94
C LEU A 32 -2.23 -1.38 6.07
N THR A 33 -3.34 -0.66 6.11
CA THR A 33 -4.46 -0.86 5.17
C THR A 33 -4.45 0.27 4.15
N VAL A 34 -4.56 -0.03 2.87
CA VAL A 34 -4.53 0.96 1.78
C VAL A 34 -5.74 0.81 0.87
N GLY A 35 -6.29 1.93 0.41
CA GLY A 35 -7.29 1.95 -0.65
C GLY A 35 -6.61 2.08 -2.02
N ILE A 36 -7.06 1.29 -3.00
CA ILE A 36 -6.54 1.27 -4.36
C ILE A 36 -7.56 1.87 -5.32
N VAL A 37 -7.10 2.79 -6.16
CA VAL A 37 -7.91 3.45 -7.20
C VAL A 37 -7.31 3.21 -8.58
N ASN A 38 -8.15 3.24 -9.61
CA ASN A 38 -7.69 3.30 -11.00
C ASN A 38 -7.18 4.71 -11.36
N SER A 39 -6.72 4.88 -12.60
CA SER A 39 -6.24 6.16 -13.14
C SER A 39 -7.28 7.28 -13.13
N GLU A 40 -8.58 6.94 -13.11
CA GLU A 40 -9.68 7.89 -13.01
C GLU A 40 -10.04 8.25 -11.55
N GLY A 41 -9.34 7.68 -10.57
CA GLY A 41 -9.60 7.92 -9.15
C GLY A 41 -10.78 7.12 -8.58
N LYS A 42 -11.32 6.16 -9.34
CA LYS A 42 -12.38 5.26 -8.86
C LYS A 42 -11.78 4.20 -7.94
N GLU A 43 -12.31 4.10 -6.72
CA GLU A 43 -11.94 3.04 -5.77
C GLU A 43 -12.31 1.67 -6.32
N LEU A 44 -11.33 0.77 -6.30
CA LEU A 44 -11.50 -0.60 -6.78
C LEU A 44 -11.62 -1.56 -5.60
N PHE A 45 -10.65 -1.52 -4.69
CA PHE A 45 -10.55 -2.41 -3.54
C PHE A 45 -9.56 -1.88 -2.50
N TRP A 46 -9.46 -2.57 -1.37
CA TRP A 46 -8.56 -2.29 -0.28
C TRP A 46 -7.56 -3.44 -0.14
N LEU A 47 -6.34 -3.14 0.31
CA LEU A 47 -5.31 -4.14 0.58
C LEU A 47 -4.80 -3.99 2.01
N HIS A 48 -4.53 -5.11 2.65
CA HIS A 48 -3.76 -5.18 3.87
C HIS A 48 -2.30 -5.44 3.54
N VAL A 49 -1.44 -4.48 3.84
CA VAL A 49 -0.01 -4.49 3.63
C VAL A 49 0.69 -4.75 4.96
N ILE A 50 1.54 -5.76 4.97
CA ILE A 50 2.33 -6.16 6.14
C ILE A 50 3.80 -6.26 5.75
N GLU A 51 4.67 -6.09 6.74
CA GLU A 51 6.10 -6.36 6.60
C GLU A 51 6.50 -7.52 7.52
N ARG A 52 7.02 -8.59 6.93
CA ARG A 52 7.56 -9.75 7.64
C ARG A 52 8.98 -10.00 7.16
N ASP A 53 9.92 -10.01 8.10
CA ASP A 53 11.34 -10.24 7.81
C ASP A 53 11.91 -9.34 6.68
N GLY A 54 11.42 -8.10 6.61
CA GLY A 54 11.84 -7.11 5.60
C GLY A 54 11.14 -7.25 4.23
N GLN A 55 10.35 -8.31 4.03
CA GLN A 55 9.53 -8.51 2.83
C GLN A 55 8.17 -7.86 3.00
N ILE A 56 7.71 -7.18 1.94
CA ILE A 56 6.39 -6.54 1.91
C ILE A 56 5.43 -7.50 1.24
N GLU A 57 4.39 -7.89 1.97
CA GLU A 57 3.31 -8.75 1.49
C GLU A 57 2.00 -7.98 1.53
N TRP A 58 1.08 -8.29 0.61
CA TRP A 58 -0.25 -7.71 0.58
C TRP A 58 -1.33 -8.71 0.14
N TYR A 59 -2.53 -8.57 0.69
CA TYR A 59 -3.71 -9.37 0.38
C TYR A 59 -5.01 -8.57 0.55
#